data_AF-A0A671WRR6-F1
#
_entry.id   AF-A0A671WRR6-F1
#
_cell.length_a   1.000
_cell.length_b   1.000
_cell.length_c   1.000
_cell.angle_alpha   90.00
_cell.angle_beta   90.00
_cell.angle_gamma   90.00
#
_symmetry.space_group_name_H-M   'P 1'
#
loop_
_entity.id
_entity.type
_entity.pdbx_description
1 polymer ?
#
loop_
_entity_poly.entity_id
_entity_poly.type
_entity_poly.pdbx_seq_one_letter_code
_entity_poly.pdbx_strand_id
1 'polypeptide(L)'
;MLQLCIPLLSHKMDLESALKECSSALELFLNNRFADALALLKPWKNQSMYHAMGYSSILVMQAGMTFDPKDMDAAMTSLRESLQTCERFRKKIGIMETLTSFWYRQPAESLTEEEMHAELCYAEVLLQKAALTFLDESIIGFIKGGMKMRNSYQIYKECQAMANITKEMENQSSTHIHFKGGVNMGIGSFNLMLSLLPSRVLRLMEFLGFSGDREVGLSSLREGAASNSLRSILSTLTLLMFHLYITVILGTGDGNLTEAETLLQPYTEKFPNGALMLFYTARIALLKGNFTFVSIYSKCNICL
;
A
#
# COMPACT_ATOMS: atom_id res chain seq x y z
N MET A 1 25.03 25.63 43.84
CA MET A 1 23.79 25.43 43.05
C MET A 1 24.18 24.56 41.86
N LEU A 2 24.03 23.24 42.01
CA LEU A 2 24.40 22.24 40.98
C LEU A 2 23.22 22.12 40.01
N GLN A 3 23.40 22.62 38.79
CA GLN A 3 22.46 22.42 37.69
C GLN A 3 22.60 20.97 37.20
N LEU A 4 21.61 20.13 37.52
CA LEU A 4 21.49 18.79 36.94
C LEU A 4 21.26 18.91 35.43
N CYS A 5 22.27 18.53 34.63
CA CYS A 5 22.09 18.19 33.23
C CYS A 5 21.25 16.91 33.15
N ILE A 6 19.95 17.05 32.94
CA ILE A 6 19.09 15.95 32.47
C ILE A 6 19.46 15.75 30.99
N PRO A 7 19.96 14.58 30.56
CA PRO A 7 20.11 14.33 29.14
C PRO A 7 18.71 14.28 28.53
N LEU A 8 18.43 15.20 27.60
CA LEU A 8 17.31 15.07 26.67
C LEU A 8 17.52 13.76 25.90
N LEU A 9 16.90 12.66 26.36
CA LEU A 9 16.73 11.48 25.54
C LEU A 9 15.92 11.94 24.32
N SER A 10 16.61 12.14 23.20
CA SER A 10 16.00 12.20 21.88
C SER A 10 15.26 10.88 21.69
N HIS A 11 13.95 10.85 21.98
CA HIS A 11 13.11 9.67 21.79
C HIS A 11 13.02 9.39 20.29
N LYS A 12 13.94 8.58 19.76
CA LYS A 12 13.92 8.13 18.37
C LYS A 12 12.72 7.19 18.22
N MET A 13 11.88 7.44 17.22
CA MET A 13 10.76 6.55 16.88
C MET A 13 11.30 5.20 16.41
N ASP A 14 10.97 4.12 17.11
CA ASP A 14 11.29 2.75 16.70
C ASP A 14 10.22 2.18 15.75
N LEU A 15 10.56 1.06 15.09
CA LEU A 15 9.72 0.43 14.07
C LEU A 15 8.39 -0.10 14.63
N GLU A 16 8.40 -0.72 15.82
CA GLU A 16 7.22 -1.32 16.41
C GLU A 16 6.23 -0.24 16.85
N SER A 17 6.72 0.81 17.50
CA SER A 17 5.92 1.98 17.88
C SER A 17 5.34 2.66 16.63
N ALA A 18 6.12 2.81 15.56
CA ALA A 18 5.63 3.41 14.32
C ALA A 18 4.51 2.58 13.66
N LEU A 19 4.63 1.26 13.65
CA LEU A 19 3.59 0.35 13.15
C LEU A 19 2.31 0.44 13.98
N LYS A 20 2.41 0.53 15.31
CA LYS A 20 1.27 0.70 16.22
C LYS A 20 0.57 2.04 16.00
N GLU A 21 1.29 3.15 15.99
CA GLU A 21 0.72 4.48 15.74
C GLU A 21 0.06 4.57 14.36
N CYS A 22 0.67 4.01 13.32
CA CYS A 22 0.07 3.96 11.98
C CYS A 22 -1.16 3.05 11.91
N SER A 23 -1.21 1.97 12.70
CA SER A 23 -2.41 1.14 12.81
C SER A 23 -3.56 1.92 13.45
N SER A 24 -3.29 2.69 14.51
CA SER A 24 -4.30 3.60 15.09
C SER A 24 -4.74 4.71 14.12
N ALA A 25 -3.80 5.27 13.35
CA ALA A 25 -4.15 6.25 12.31
C ALA A 25 -5.04 5.65 11.22
N LEU A 26 -4.79 4.39 10.83
CA LEU A 26 -5.64 3.67 9.89
C LEU A 26 -7.04 3.43 10.46
N GLU A 27 -7.18 3.09 11.74
CA GLU A 27 -8.50 2.95 12.38
C GLU A 27 -9.28 4.27 12.43
N LEU A 28 -8.60 5.39 12.69
CA LEU A 28 -9.19 6.73 12.61
C LEU A 28 -9.68 7.02 11.19
N PHE A 29 -8.84 6.75 10.20
CA PHE A 29 -9.16 6.91 8.78
C PHE A 29 -10.38 6.07 8.36
N LEU A 30 -10.43 4.79 8.74
CA LEU A 30 -11.55 3.89 8.40
C LEU A 30 -12.87 4.30 9.10
N ASN A 31 -12.78 5.07 10.19
CA ASN A 31 -13.91 5.73 10.85
C ASN A 31 -14.17 7.17 10.36
N ASN A 32 -13.66 7.54 9.18
CA ASN A 32 -13.83 8.86 8.56
C ASN A 32 -13.22 10.03 9.36
N ARG A 33 -12.36 9.76 10.34
CA ARG A 33 -11.65 10.78 11.14
C ARG A 33 -10.32 11.16 10.49
N PHE A 34 -10.38 11.60 9.23
CA PHE A 34 -9.19 11.89 8.41
C PHE A 34 -8.26 12.94 9.02
N ALA A 35 -8.83 14.02 9.58
CA ALA A 35 -8.05 15.08 10.21
C ALA A 35 -7.27 14.57 11.43
N ASP A 36 -7.88 13.70 12.24
CA ASP A 36 -7.24 13.11 13.42
C ASP A 36 -6.15 12.12 13.03
N ALA A 37 -6.38 11.31 11.98
CA ALA A 37 -5.37 10.42 11.42
C ALA A 37 -4.14 11.22 10.92
N LEU A 38 -4.35 12.30 10.16
CA LEU A 38 -3.27 13.18 9.70
C LEU A 38 -2.56 13.86 10.88
N ALA A 39 -3.28 14.32 11.89
CA ALA A 39 -2.72 14.95 13.07
C ALA A 39 -1.83 13.99 13.87
N LEU A 40 -2.22 12.71 13.98
CA LEU A 40 -1.43 11.66 14.62
C LEU A 40 -0.13 11.39 13.84
N LEU A 41 -0.18 11.36 12.51
CA LEU A 41 0.98 11.00 11.69
C LEU A 41 1.99 12.15 11.49
N LYS A 42 1.50 13.39 11.48
CA LYS A 42 2.27 14.58 11.11
C LYS A 42 3.55 14.81 11.92
N PRO A 43 3.62 14.60 13.26
CA PRO A 43 4.83 14.86 14.04
C PRO A 43 6.04 14.03 13.60
N TRP A 44 5.80 12.81 13.11
CA TRP A 44 6.83 11.83 12.80
C TRP A 44 7.08 11.64 11.30
N LYS A 45 6.32 12.29 10.41
CA LYS A 45 6.39 12.08 8.96
C LYS A 45 7.79 12.30 8.33
N ASN A 46 8.65 13.07 8.98
CA ASN A 46 10.03 13.36 8.52
C ASN A 46 11.10 12.48 9.19
N GLN A 47 10.70 11.64 10.16
CA GLN A 47 11.61 10.88 11.03
C GLN A 47 11.28 9.38 11.05
N SER A 48 10.14 8.95 10.51
CA SER A 48 9.72 7.55 10.47
C SER A 48 9.13 7.22 9.11
N MET A 49 9.63 6.15 8.49
CA MET A 49 9.19 5.70 7.16
C MET A 49 7.69 5.42 7.09
N TYR A 50 7.13 4.87 8.17
CA TYR A 50 5.72 4.49 8.26
C TYR A 50 4.81 5.70 8.37
N HIS A 51 5.18 6.67 9.22
CA HIS A 51 4.45 7.92 9.33
C HIS A 51 4.51 8.73 8.05
N ALA A 52 5.67 8.75 7.39
CA ALA A 52 5.85 9.40 6.10
C ALA A 52 4.90 8.80 5.05
N MET A 53 4.96 7.48 4.88
CA MET A 53 4.15 6.74 3.92
C MET A 53 2.65 6.88 4.23
N GLY A 54 2.24 6.67 5.49
CA GLY A 54 0.84 6.78 5.91
C GLY A 54 0.27 8.19 5.68
N TYR A 55 1.02 9.23 6.07
CA TYR A 55 0.61 10.62 5.89
C TYR A 55 0.44 10.95 4.40
N SER A 56 1.41 10.59 3.56
CA SER A 56 1.30 10.82 2.11
C SER A 56 0.18 10.00 1.48
N SER A 57 -0.08 8.77 1.96
CA SER A 57 -1.16 7.91 1.45
C SER A 57 -2.53 8.54 1.64
N ILE A 58 -2.79 9.15 2.81
CA ILE A 58 -4.05 9.83 3.08
C ILE A 58 -4.20 11.04 2.14
N LEU A 59 -3.14 11.84 1.95
CA LEU A 59 -3.17 12.97 1.01
C LEU A 59 -3.41 12.53 -0.44
N VAL A 60 -2.81 11.40 -0.86
CA VAL A 60 -3.04 10.82 -2.19
C VAL A 60 -4.50 10.44 -2.39
N MET A 61 -5.14 9.85 -1.37
CA MET A 61 -6.55 9.54 -1.44
C MET A 61 -7.39 10.82 -1.57
N GLN A 62 -7.10 11.86 -0.77
CA GLN A 62 -7.79 13.14 -0.87
C GLN A 62 -7.66 13.74 -2.28
N ALA A 63 -6.43 13.80 -2.79
CA ALA A 63 -6.16 14.31 -4.14
C ALA A 63 -6.90 13.51 -5.23
N GLY A 64 -6.95 12.18 -5.11
CA GLY A 64 -7.67 11.32 -6.05
C GLY A 64 -9.19 11.39 -5.93
N MET A 65 -9.74 11.90 -4.82
CA MET A 65 -11.18 12.09 -4.64
C MET A 65 -11.64 13.47 -5.09
N THR A 66 -10.91 14.53 -4.72
CA THR A 66 -11.28 15.92 -5.03
C THR A 66 -10.87 16.33 -6.44
N PHE A 67 -9.79 15.71 -6.97
CA PHE A 67 -9.11 16.17 -8.19
C PHE A 67 -8.74 17.66 -8.15
N ASP A 68 -8.65 18.27 -6.96
CA ASP A 68 -8.27 19.68 -6.81
C ASP A 68 -6.75 19.81 -7.06
N PRO A 69 -6.30 20.74 -7.94
CA PRO A 69 -4.88 20.94 -8.21
C PRO A 69 -4.03 21.19 -6.96
N LYS A 70 -4.56 21.86 -5.94
CA LYS A 70 -3.84 22.11 -4.68
C LYS A 70 -3.64 20.83 -3.88
N ASP A 71 -4.64 19.96 -3.83
CA ASP A 71 -4.54 18.66 -3.15
C ASP A 71 -3.57 17.75 -3.89
N MET A 72 -3.61 17.76 -5.23
CA MET A 72 -2.65 17.05 -6.10
C MET A 72 -1.21 17.49 -5.84
N ASP A 73 -0.95 18.81 -5.79
CA ASP A 73 0.38 19.36 -5.50
C ASP A 73 0.86 19.04 -4.08
N ALA A 74 -0.04 19.11 -3.10
CA ALA A 74 0.25 18.76 -1.72
C ALA A 74 0.61 17.26 -1.58
N ALA A 75 -0.16 16.37 -2.20
CA ALA A 75 0.11 14.94 -2.21
C ALA A 75 1.43 14.62 -2.92
N MET A 76 1.68 15.19 -4.11
CA MET A 76 2.93 15.00 -4.85
C MET A 76 4.16 15.49 -4.07
N THR A 77 4.04 16.61 -3.36
CA THR A 77 5.09 17.13 -2.48
C THR A 77 5.34 16.18 -1.31
N SER A 78 4.27 15.75 -0.62
CA SER A 78 4.40 14.82 0.49
C SER A 78 4.99 13.48 0.05
N LEU A 79 4.65 12.95 -1.13
CA LEU A 79 5.26 11.73 -1.67
C LEU A 79 6.76 11.90 -1.95
N ARG A 80 7.20 13.07 -2.42
CA ARG A 80 8.63 13.35 -2.60
C ARG A 80 9.37 13.35 -1.26
N GLU A 81 8.80 13.99 -0.24
CA GLU A 81 9.34 13.99 1.13
C GLU A 81 9.38 12.57 1.70
N SER A 82 8.30 11.79 1.54
CA SER A 82 8.23 10.42 2.03
C SER A 82 9.27 9.51 1.40
N LEU A 83 9.52 9.62 0.09
CA LEU A 83 10.61 8.88 -0.56
C LEU A 83 11.98 9.23 0.04
N GLN A 84 12.24 10.52 0.29
CA GLN A 84 13.48 10.96 0.93
C GLN A 84 13.60 10.43 2.36
N THR A 85 12.51 10.38 3.12
CA THR A 85 12.50 9.80 4.45
C THR A 85 12.80 8.30 4.39
N CYS A 86 12.09 7.52 3.55
CA CYS A 86 12.34 6.09 3.39
C CYS A 86 13.78 5.79 2.94
N GLU A 87 14.33 6.56 2.00
CA GLU A 87 15.70 6.37 1.49
C GLU A 87 16.78 6.48 2.58
N ARG A 88 16.53 7.22 3.67
CA ARG A 88 17.47 7.30 4.81
C ARG A 88 17.58 6.00 5.60
N PHE A 89 16.55 5.15 5.53
CA PHE A 89 16.48 3.86 6.23
C PHE A 89 16.82 2.67 5.32
N ARG A 90 16.86 2.85 4.00
CA ARG A 90 17.25 1.79 3.06
C ARG A 90 18.75 1.51 3.17
N LYS A 91 19.15 0.26 2.90
CA LYS A 91 20.56 -0.12 2.87
C LYS A 91 21.27 0.69 1.79
N LYS A 92 22.26 1.50 2.20
CA LYS A 92 23.10 2.24 1.26
C LYS A 92 24.09 1.27 0.64
N ILE A 93 23.77 0.73 -0.53
CA ILE A 93 24.72 -0.09 -1.29
C ILE A 93 25.86 0.84 -1.73
N GLY A 94 27.08 0.59 -1.25
CA GLY A 94 28.24 1.34 -1.70
C GLY A 94 28.50 1.10 -3.20
N ILE A 95 29.00 2.11 -3.92
CA ILE A 95 29.38 1.97 -5.34
C ILE A 95 30.37 0.79 -5.54
N MET A 96 31.20 0.50 -4.54
CA MET A 96 32.13 -0.64 -4.53
C MET A 96 31.45 -2.01 -4.38
N GLU A 97 30.37 -2.11 -3.59
CA GLU A 97 29.59 -3.35 -3.39
C GLU A 97 28.67 -3.67 -4.58
N THR A 98 28.32 -2.65 -5.37
CA THR A 98 27.51 -2.81 -6.58
C THR A 98 28.31 -3.52 -7.69
N LEU A 99 29.62 -3.28 -7.75
CA LEU A 99 30.52 -3.94 -8.70
C LEU A 99 30.81 -5.39 -8.31
N THR A 100 30.84 -5.73 -7.03
CA THR A 100 31.07 -7.12 -6.57
C THR A 100 29.80 -7.97 -6.61
N SER A 101 28.64 -7.42 -6.29
CA SER A 101 27.35 -8.15 -6.33
C SER A 101 26.86 -8.47 -7.75
N PHE A 102 27.26 -7.68 -8.76
CA PHE A 102 27.01 -8.00 -10.17
C PHE A 102 27.84 -9.21 -10.66
N TRP A 103 29.03 -9.43 -10.09
CA TRP A 103 29.94 -10.52 -10.48
C TRP A 103 29.81 -11.77 -9.62
N TYR A 104 29.35 -11.64 -8.38
CA TYR A 104 29.06 -12.74 -7.48
C TYR A 104 27.65 -12.56 -6.91
N ARG A 105 26.71 -13.41 -7.34
CA ARG A 105 25.45 -13.67 -6.62
C ARG A 105 25.77 -14.30 -5.25
N GLN A 106 26.25 -13.49 -4.32
CA GLN A 106 26.29 -13.87 -2.90
C GLN A 106 24.88 -13.74 -2.33
N PRO A 107 24.50 -14.63 -1.39
CA PRO A 107 23.19 -14.58 -0.76
C PRO A 107 23.03 -13.24 -0.05
N ALA A 108 21.82 -12.70 -0.06
CA ALA A 108 21.46 -11.46 0.61
C ALA A 108 22.16 -11.37 1.98
N GLU A 109 23.20 -10.53 2.09
CA GLU A 109 23.72 -10.12 3.39
C GLU A 109 22.55 -9.60 4.19
N SER A 110 22.32 -10.18 5.37
CA SER A 110 21.11 -10.03 6.18
C SER A 110 20.75 -8.56 6.36
N LEU A 111 19.76 -8.09 5.61
CA LEU A 111 19.11 -6.80 5.83
C LEU A 111 18.50 -6.81 7.23
N THR A 112 18.59 -5.69 7.92
CA THR A 112 17.84 -5.48 9.16
C THR A 112 16.35 -5.40 8.85
N GLU A 113 15.49 -5.69 9.84
CA GLU A 113 14.03 -5.53 9.67
C GLU A 113 13.69 -4.09 9.26
N GLU A 114 14.35 -3.09 9.85
CA GLU A 114 14.14 -1.68 9.51
C GLU A 114 14.43 -1.39 8.03
N GLU A 115 15.52 -1.94 7.48
CA GLU A 115 15.84 -1.82 6.06
C GLU A 115 14.85 -2.56 5.16
N MET A 116 14.40 -3.76 5.53
CA MET A 116 13.37 -4.50 4.79
C MET A 116 12.06 -3.69 4.71
N HIS A 117 11.62 -3.14 5.84
CA HIS A 117 10.44 -2.30 5.91
C HIS A 117 10.62 -0.98 5.13
N ALA A 118 11.83 -0.44 5.07
CA ALA A 118 12.15 0.75 4.29
C ALA A 118 12.04 0.49 2.78
N GLU A 119 12.52 -0.66 2.28
CA GLU A 119 12.34 -1.09 0.88
C GLU A 119 10.86 -1.19 0.53
N LEU A 120 10.07 -1.85 1.39
CA LEU A 120 8.63 -1.99 1.20
C LEU A 120 7.91 -0.63 1.16
N CYS A 121 8.17 0.24 2.14
CA CYS A 121 7.54 1.56 2.19
C CYS A 121 7.96 2.44 0.99
N TYR A 122 9.22 2.36 0.56
CA TYR A 122 9.70 3.07 -0.61
C TYR A 122 8.99 2.61 -1.88
N ALA A 123 8.83 1.30 -2.07
CA ALA A 123 8.10 0.74 -3.22
C ALA A 123 6.64 1.23 -3.27
N GLU A 124 5.97 1.34 -2.12
CA GLU A 124 4.59 1.82 -2.01
C GLU A 124 4.44 3.30 -2.34
N VAL A 125 5.28 4.14 -1.73
CA VAL A 125 5.28 5.58 -2.01
C VAL A 125 5.61 5.83 -3.48
N LEU A 126 6.51 5.02 -4.07
CA LEU A 126 6.83 5.11 -5.49
C LEU A 126 5.65 4.73 -6.39
N LEU A 127 4.87 3.72 -6.00
CA LEU A 127 3.66 3.31 -6.70
C LEU A 127 2.57 4.38 -6.62
N GLN A 128 2.32 4.95 -5.44
CA GLN A 128 1.36 6.05 -5.27
C GLN A 128 1.76 7.28 -6.09
N LYS A 129 3.06 7.59 -6.14
CA LYS A 129 3.60 8.65 -6.98
C LYS A 129 3.44 8.36 -8.46
N ALA A 130 3.64 7.11 -8.88
CA ALA A 130 3.39 6.69 -10.26
C ALA A 130 1.91 6.90 -10.63
N ALA A 131 0.99 6.50 -9.75
CA ALA A 131 -0.44 6.68 -9.94
C ALA A 131 -0.83 8.16 -10.15
N LEU A 132 -0.38 9.06 -9.27
CA LEU A 132 -0.63 10.50 -9.46
C LEU A 132 0.06 11.08 -10.71
N THR A 133 1.21 10.52 -11.11
CA THR A 133 1.89 10.96 -12.34
C THR A 133 1.13 10.51 -13.59
N PHE A 134 0.35 9.44 -13.55
CA PHE A 134 -0.51 9.05 -14.68
C PHE A 134 -1.73 9.95 -14.85
N LEU A 135 -2.11 10.70 -13.82
CA LEU A 135 -3.16 11.71 -13.92
C LEU A 135 -2.67 12.99 -14.61
N ASP A 136 -1.34 13.17 -14.75
CA ASP A 136 -0.77 14.14 -15.67
C ASP A 136 -0.96 13.61 -17.10
N GLU A 137 -1.90 14.20 -17.84
CA GLU A 137 -2.31 13.82 -19.21
C GLU A 137 -1.17 13.95 -20.25
N SER A 138 0.05 14.31 -19.84
CA SER A 138 1.21 14.38 -20.71
C SER A 138 1.85 13.02 -21.01
N ILE A 139 2.36 12.87 -22.24
CA ILE A 139 3.15 11.69 -22.65
C ILE A 139 4.37 11.50 -21.74
N ILE A 140 4.99 12.61 -21.31
CA ILE A 140 6.12 12.60 -20.39
C ILE A 140 5.69 12.06 -19.01
N GLY A 141 4.52 12.46 -18.51
CA GLY A 141 3.88 11.93 -17.32
C GLY A 141 3.71 10.42 -17.43
N PHE A 142 3.12 9.93 -18.52
CA PHE A 142 2.94 8.50 -18.77
C PHE A 142 4.27 7.70 -18.74
N ILE A 143 5.31 8.18 -19.42
CA ILE A 143 6.62 7.52 -19.43
C ILE A 143 7.24 7.50 -18.03
N LYS A 144 7.20 8.63 -17.31
CA LYS A 144 7.72 8.73 -15.93
C LYS A 144 6.95 7.85 -14.96
N GLY A 145 5.63 7.81 -15.07
CA GLY A 145 4.74 6.95 -14.29
C GLY A 145 5.09 5.48 -14.50
N GLY A 146 5.21 5.05 -15.77
CA GLY A 146 5.58 3.68 -16.13
C GLY A 146 6.94 3.25 -15.58
N MET A 147 7.96 4.11 -15.66
CA MET A 147 9.28 3.81 -15.08
C MET A 147 9.24 3.67 -13.56
N LYS A 148 8.47 4.53 -12.87
CA LYS A 148 8.30 4.44 -11.40
C LYS A 148 7.57 3.17 -10.99
N MET A 149 6.51 2.82 -11.71
CA MET A 149 5.76 1.59 -11.50
C MET A 149 6.67 0.37 -11.71
N ARG A 150 7.54 0.38 -12.73
CA ARG A 150 8.54 -0.69 -12.94
C ARG A 150 9.50 -0.81 -11.79
N ASN A 151 10.06 0.30 -11.33
CA ASN A 151 10.99 0.29 -10.21
C ASN A 151 10.31 -0.24 -8.93
N SER A 152 9.09 0.22 -8.64
CA SER A 152 8.29 -0.30 -7.53
C SER A 152 8.10 -1.83 -7.61
N TYR A 153 7.72 -2.35 -8.79
CA TYR A 153 7.56 -3.79 -8.99
C TYR A 153 8.85 -4.58 -8.73
N GLN A 154 10.00 -4.09 -9.19
CA GLN A 154 11.28 -4.78 -8.94
C GLN A 154 11.63 -4.83 -7.45
N ILE A 155 11.45 -3.71 -6.73
CA ILE A 155 11.65 -3.68 -5.27
C ILE A 155 10.71 -4.66 -4.56
N TYR A 156 9.44 -4.74 -4.99
CA TYR A 156 8.53 -5.75 -4.45
C TYR A 156 8.98 -7.19 -4.70
N LYS A 157 9.57 -7.48 -5.88
CA LYS A 157 10.13 -8.81 -6.17
C LYS A 157 11.31 -9.14 -5.27
N GLU A 158 12.16 -8.16 -4.97
CA GLU A 158 13.23 -8.29 -3.97
C GLU A 158 12.64 -8.53 -2.56
N CYS A 159 11.62 -7.76 -2.16
CA CYS A 159 10.93 -7.96 -0.88
C CYS A 159 10.27 -9.34 -0.77
N GLN A 160 9.73 -9.87 -1.87
CA GLN A 160 9.20 -11.22 -1.93
C GLN A 160 10.29 -12.28 -1.72
N ALA A 161 11.46 -12.11 -2.33
CA ALA A 161 12.60 -12.99 -2.11
C ALA A 161 13.04 -12.95 -0.64
N MET A 162 13.09 -11.76 -0.04
CA MET A 162 13.39 -11.58 1.39
C MET A 162 12.37 -12.31 2.28
N ALA A 163 11.06 -12.10 2.05
CA ALA A 163 10.00 -12.75 2.82
C ALA A 163 10.07 -14.29 2.76
N ASN A 164 10.46 -14.85 1.61
CA ASN A 164 10.61 -16.29 1.45
C ASN A 164 11.81 -16.87 2.20
N ILE A 165 12.92 -16.13 2.30
CA ILE A 165 14.12 -16.53 3.06
C ILE A 165 13.83 -16.47 4.56
N THR A 166 13.13 -15.43 5.01
CA THR A 166 12.81 -15.19 6.42
C THR A 166 11.62 -16.04 6.92
N LYS A 167 11.07 -16.94 6.10
CA LYS A 167 9.91 -17.78 6.43
C LYS A 167 10.12 -18.67 7.68
N GLU A 168 11.37 -18.98 8.01
CA GLU A 168 11.74 -19.72 9.23
C GLU A 168 11.74 -18.85 10.51
N MET A 169 11.71 -17.52 10.38
CA MET A 169 11.70 -16.56 11.50
C MET A 169 10.28 -16.04 11.84
N GLU A 170 9.22 -16.58 11.22
CA GLU A 170 7.81 -16.18 11.45
C GLU A 170 7.39 -16.19 12.92
N ASN A 171 8.07 -16.96 13.77
CA ASN A 171 7.76 -17.09 15.19
C ASN A 171 8.47 -16.06 16.12
N GLN A 172 9.29 -15.14 15.59
CA GLN A 172 10.20 -14.34 16.43
C GLN A 172 9.95 -12.83 16.49
N SER A 173 9.29 -12.21 15.49
CA SER A 173 9.13 -10.75 15.46
C SER A 173 7.72 -10.28 15.10
N SER A 174 7.18 -9.37 15.93
CA SER A 174 5.85 -8.76 15.76
C SER A 174 5.77 -7.85 14.54
N THR A 175 6.92 -7.40 13.98
CA THR A 175 6.98 -6.53 12.80
C THR A 175 6.88 -7.33 11.49
N HIS A 176 7.33 -8.58 11.49
CA HIS A 176 7.44 -9.41 10.28
C HIS A 176 6.09 -9.66 9.60
N ILE A 177 5.01 -9.79 10.38
CA ILE A 177 3.64 -9.89 9.84
C ILE A 177 3.27 -8.67 9.01
N HIS A 178 3.73 -7.47 9.39
CA HIS A 178 3.48 -6.23 8.66
C HIS A 178 4.28 -6.15 7.36
N PHE A 179 5.51 -6.67 7.35
CA PHE A 179 6.32 -6.78 6.14
C PHE A 179 5.69 -7.77 5.16
N LYS A 180 5.47 -9.02 5.59
CA LYS A 180 4.90 -10.08 4.76
C LYS A 180 3.52 -9.70 4.22
N GLY A 181 2.65 -9.13 5.07
CA GLY A 181 1.35 -8.63 4.65
C GLY A 181 1.44 -7.56 3.56
N GLY A 182 2.44 -6.67 3.63
CA GLY A 182 2.66 -5.67 2.59
C GLY A 182 3.28 -6.19 1.30
N VAL A 183 4.19 -7.16 1.40
CA VAL A 183 4.72 -7.88 0.23
C VAL A 183 3.58 -8.58 -0.50
N ASN A 184 2.73 -9.31 0.22
CA ASN A 184 1.57 -10.00 -0.33
C ASN A 184 0.58 -9.04 -0.98
N MET A 185 0.31 -7.90 -0.34
CA MET A 185 -0.54 -6.84 -0.90
C MET A 185 0.01 -6.31 -2.23
N GLY A 186 1.29 -5.94 -2.28
CA GLY A 186 1.92 -5.37 -3.48
C GLY A 186 2.09 -6.37 -4.62
N ILE A 187 2.70 -7.53 -4.35
CA ILE A 187 2.88 -8.60 -5.33
C ILE A 187 1.54 -9.07 -5.88
N GLY A 188 0.57 -9.27 -4.99
CA GLY A 188 -0.76 -9.69 -5.35
C GLY A 188 -1.45 -8.67 -6.27
N SER A 189 -1.38 -7.39 -5.92
CA SER A 189 -1.90 -6.29 -6.74
C SER A 189 -1.23 -6.22 -8.11
N PHE A 190 0.10 -6.28 -8.19
CA PHE A 190 0.82 -6.23 -9.47
C PHE A 190 0.46 -7.40 -10.38
N ASN A 191 0.49 -8.63 -9.84
CA ASN A 191 0.19 -9.83 -10.62
C ASN A 191 -1.25 -9.81 -11.13
N LEU A 192 -2.20 -9.43 -10.28
CA LEU A 192 -3.59 -9.30 -10.66
C LEU A 192 -3.78 -8.23 -11.74
N MET A 193 -3.28 -7.00 -11.52
CA MET A 193 -3.45 -5.90 -12.48
C MET A 193 -2.80 -6.18 -13.82
N LEU A 194 -1.60 -6.77 -13.83
CA LEU A 194 -0.93 -7.16 -15.07
C LEU A 194 -1.69 -8.27 -15.81
N SER A 195 -2.29 -9.22 -15.10
CA SER A 195 -3.11 -10.29 -15.71
C SER A 195 -4.38 -9.79 -16.41
N LEU A 196 -4.79 -8.54 -16.14
CA LEU A 196 -5.97 -7.92 -16.72
C LEU A 196 -5.64 -7.12 -17.98
N LEU A 197 -4.35 -6.90 -18.28
CA LEU A 197 -3.94 -6.19 -19.47
C LEU A 197 -4.19 -7.05 -20.72
N PRO A 198 -4.61 -6.43 -21.85
CA PRO A 198 -4.68 -7.12 -23.12
C PRO A 198 -3.33 -7.74 -23.50
N SER A 199 -3.35 -8.92 -24.14
CA SER A 199 -2.15 -9.72 -24.43
C SER A 199 -1.02 -8.95 -25.14
N ARG A 200 -1.35 -7.98 -25.99
CA ARG A 200 -0.37 -7.11 -26.66
C ARG A 200 0.37 -6.18 -25.69
N VAL A 201 -0.36 -5.62 -24.73
CA VAL A 201 0.20 -4.74 -23.70
C VAL A 201 0.98 -5.57 -22.68
N LEU A 202 0.43 -6.72 -22.28
CA LEU A 202 1.11 -7.64 -21.37
C LEU A 202 2.47 -8.08 -21.94
N ARG A 203 2.54 -8.49 -23.21
CA ARG A 203 3.81 -8.87 -23.85
C ARG A 203 4.85 -7.75 -23.87
N LEU A 204 4.42 -6.50 -24.03
CA LEU A 204 5.31 -5.34 -23.94
C LEU A 204 5.82 -5.15 -22.50
N MET A 205 4.95 -5.32 -21.51
CA MET A 205 5.33 -5.27 -20.09
C MET A 205 6.26 -6.43 -19.72
N GLU A 206 6.05 -7.63 -20.25
CA GLU A 206 6.92 -8.80 -20.08
C GLU A 206 8.32 -8.57 -20.62
N PHE A 207 8.42 -7.97 -21.81
CA PHE A 207 9.71 -7.53 -22.34
C PHE A 207 10.41 -6.51 -21.41
N LEU A 208 9.63 -5.69 -20.70
CA LEU A 208 10.12 -4.77 -19.67
C LEU A 208 10.32 -5.46 -18.30
N GLY A 209 10.29 -6.79 -18.21
CA GLY A 209 10.56 -7.53 -16.98
C GLY A 209 9.41 -7.54 -15.97
N PHE A 210 8.20 -7.21 -16.40
CA PHE A 210 6.98 -7.47 -15.63
C PHE A 210 6.48 -8.89 -15.91
N SER A 211 5.67 -9.44 -15.02
CA SER A 211 4.94 -10.68 -15.28
C SER A 211 3.67 -10.65 -14.47
N GLY A 212 2.54 -11.02 -15.07
CA GLY A 212 1.25 -11.07 -14.37
C GLY A 212 0.68 -12.46 -14.39
N ASP A 213 0.49 -13.05 -13.21
CA ASP A 213 -0.26 -14.29 -13.04
C ASP A 213 -1.47 -14.05 -12.13
N ARG A 214 -2.67 -14.28 -12.65
CA ARG A 214 -3.90 -14.00 -11.92
C ARG A 214 -4.03 -14.83 -10.63
N GLU A 215 -3.69 -16.11 -10.68
CA GLU A 215 -3.85 -17.01 -9.54
C GLU A 215 -2.84 -16.68 -8.45
N VAL A 216 -1.60 -16.36 -8.83
CA VAL A 216 -0.61 -15.80 -7.89
C VAL A 216 -1.13 -14.50 -7.29
N GLY A 217 -1.70 -13.62 -8.13
CA GLY A 217 -2.28 -12.35 -7.71
C GLY A 217 -3.36 -12.52 -6.63
N LEU A 218 -4.37 -13.34 -6.92
CA LEU A 218 -5.49 -13.62 -6.01
C LEU A 218 -5.02 -14.34 -4.74
N SER A 219 -4.15 -15.35 -4.86
CA SER A 219 -3.62 -16.10 -3.72
C SER A 219 -2.83 -15.20 -2.76
N SER A 220 -1.90 -14.38 -3.28
CA SER A 220 -1.14 -13.43 -2.45
C SER A 220 -2.04 -12.39 -1.79
N LEU A 221 -3.03 -11.83 -2.51
CA LEU A 221 -3.97 -10.88 -1.92
C LEU A 221 -4.82 -11.53 -0.81
N ARG A 222 -5.28 -12.77 -0.98
CA ARG A 222 -6.02 -13.51 0.05
C ARG A 222 -5.17 -13.74 1.30
N GLU A 223 -3.91 -14.16 1.14
CA GLU A 223 -2.99 -14.32 2.26
C GLU A 223 -2.73 -12.97 2.96
N GLY A 224 -2.56 -11.89 2.19
CA GLY A 224 -2.44 -10.54 2.72
C GLY A 224 -3.68 -10.08 3.49
N ALA A 225 -4.88 -10.35 2.97
CA ALA A 225 -6.15 -9.98 3.59
C ALA A 225 -6.44 -10.77 4.88
N ALA A 226 -6.05 -12.05 4.91
CA ALA A 226 -6.19 -12.92 6.09
C ALA A 226 -5.17 -12.62 7.20
N SER A 227 -4.11 -11.86 6.90
CA SER A 227 -3.13 -11.46 7.90
C SER A 227 -3.69 -10.38 8.85
N ASN A 228 -3.11 -10.20 10.04
CA ASN A 228 -3.40 -9.06 10.93
C ASN A 228 -2.41 -7.90 10.69
N SER A 229 -1.95 -7.74 9.45
CA SER A 229 -1.01 -6.69 9.07
C SER A 229 -1.68 -5.32 8.91
N LEU A 230 -0.86 -4.28 8.84
CA LEU A 230 -1.32 -2.91 8.53
C LEU A 230 -1.97 -2.82 7.14
N ARG A 231 -1.62 -3.73 6.22
CA ARG A 231 -2.03 -3.69 4.80
C ARG A 231 -3.13 -4.68 4.47
N SER A 232 -3.65 -5.42 5.45
CA SER A 232 -4.71 -6.40 5.23
C SER A 232 -5.97 -5.77 4.64
N ILE A 233 -6.33 -4.57 5.09
CA ILE A 233 -7.45 -3.83 4.50
C ILE A 233 -7.18 -3.45 3.05
N LEU A 234 -5.94 -3.06 2.69
CA LEU A 234 -5.62 -2.72 1.30
C LEU A 234 -5.74 -3.95 0.39
N SER A 235 -5.26 -5.12 0.85
CA SER A 235 -5.46 -6.39 0.13
C SER A 235 -6.95 -6.72 -0.04
N THR A 236 -7.74 -6.52 1.01
CA THR A 236 -9.20 -6.68 1.00
C THR A 236 -9.85 -5.76 -0.02
N LEU A 237 -9.51 -4.46 0.00
CA LEU A 237 -10.05 -3.46 -0.93
C LEU A 237 -9.65 -3.77 -2.38
N THR A 238 -8.45 -4.27 -2.64
CA THR A 238 -8.03 -4.70 -3.98
C THR A 238 -8.87 -5.88 -4.48
N LEU A 239 -9.11 -6.89 -3.65
CA LEU A 239 -9.99 -8.03 -3.99
C LEU A 239 -11.44 -7.57 -4.23
N LEU A 240 -11.95 -6.66 -3.40
CA LEU A 240 -13.28 -6.08 -3.59
C LEU A 240 -13.39 -5.30 -4.91
N MET A 241 -12.39 -4.48 -5.24
CA MET A 241 -12.33 -3.80 -6.54
C MET A 241 -12.33 -4.77 -7.71
N PHE A 242 -11.58 -5.86 -7.59
CA PHE A 242 -11.55 -6.91 -8.60
C PHE A 242 -12.94 -7.54 -8.80
N HIS A 243 -13.53 -8.10 -7.74
CA HIS A 243 -14.78 -8.84 -7.83
C HIS A 243 -16.02 -7.99 -8.15
N LEU A 244 -16.04 -6.71 -7.74
CA LEU A 244 -17.24 -5.87 -7.79
C LEU A 244 -17.23 -4.83 -8.92
N TYR A 245 -16.06 -4.51 -9.47
CA TYR A 245 -15.91 -3.49 -10.50
C TYR A 245 -15.18 -4.02 -11.72
N ILE A 246 -13.96 -4.53 -11.57
CA ILE A 246 -13.12 -4.90 -12.71
C ILE A 246 -13.76 -6.02 -13.55
N THR A 247 -14.21 -7.10 -12.91
CA THR A 247 -14.85 -8.23 -13.61
C THR A 247 -16.14 -7.81 -14.32
N VAL A 248 -16.87 -6.84 -13.76
CA VAL A 248 -18.09 -6.26 -14.33
C VAL A 248 -17.76 -5.38 -15.54
N ILE A 249 -16.79 -4.48 -15.42
CA ILE A 249 -16.36 -3.58 -16.50
C ILE A 249 -15.78 -4.36 -17.67
N LEU A 250 -14.96 -5.37 -17.40
CA LEU A 250 -14.37 -6.24 -18.42
C LEU A 250 -15.34 -7.29 -18.95
N GLY A 251 -16.50 -7.47 -18.31
CA GLY A 251 -17.51 -8.45 -18.70
C GLY A 251 -17.03 -9.90 -18.63
N THR A 252 -16.05 -10.21 -17.77
CA THR A 252 -15.48 -11.57 -17.70
C THR A 252 -16.37 -12.55 -16.95
N GLY A 253 -17.26 -12.05 -16.09
CA GLY A 253 -18.15 -12.89 -15.26
C GLY A 253 -17.45 -13.55 -14.07
N ASP A 254 -16.16 -13.29 -13.83
CA ASP A 254 -15.37 -13.92 -12.76
C ASP A 254 -15.60 -13.27 -11.36
N GLY A 255 -16.65 -12.46 -11.21
CA GLY A 255 -16.96 -11.81 -9.94
C GLY A 255 -17.43 -12.81 -8.89
N ASN A 256 -16.83 -12.78 -7.69
CA ASN A 256 -17.23 -13.63 -6.57
C ASN A 256 -17.86 -12.79 -5.46
N LEU A 257 -19.19 -12.66 -5.49
CA LEU A 257 -19.93 -11.86 -4.51
C LEU A 257 -19.88 -12.45 -3.09
N THR A 258 -19.87 -13.78 -2.96
CA THR A 258 -19.78 -14.47 -1.67
C THR A 258 -18.45 -14.19 -0.99
N GLU A 259 -17.36 -14.25 -1.76
CA GLU A 259 -16.03 -13.89 -1.26
C GLU A 259 -15.96 -12.40 -0.90
N ALA A 260 -16.51 -11.52 -1.74
CA ALA A 260 -16.55 -10.09 -1.43
C ALA A 260 -17.28 -9.78 -0.12
N GLU A 261 -18.40 -10.44 0.17
CA GLU A 261 -19.10 -10.29 1.45
C GLU A 261 -18.28 -10.79 2.63
N THR A 262 -17.69 -11.98 2.49
CA THR A 262 -16.86 -12.59 3.54
C THR A 262 -15.66 -11.71 3.87
N LEU A 263 -15.01 -11.15 2.85
CA LEU A 263 -13.88 -10.24 2.99
C LEU A 263 -14.27 -8.92 3.69
N LEU A 264 -15.46 -8.39 3.40
CA LEU A 264 -15.91 -7.11 3.93
C LEU A 264 -16.44 -7.21 5.37
N GLN A 265 -17.04 -8.34 5.75
CA GLN A 265 -17.75 -8.53 7.02
C GLN A 265 -16.96 -8.10 8.27
N PRO A 266 -15.69 -8.49 8.48
CA PRO A 266 -14.95 -8.07 9.67
C PRO A 266 -14.82 -6.55 9.80
N TYR A 267 -14.76 -5.85 8.66
CA TYR A 267 -14.64 -4.40 8.63
C TYR A 267 -15.98 -3.68 8.77
N THR A 268 -17.10 -4.26 8.32
CA THR A 268 -18.43 -3.68 8.61
C THR A 268 -18.78 -3.81 10.09
N GLU A 269 -18.37 -4.90 10.74
CA GLU A 269 -18.56 -5.08 12.18
C GLU A 269 -17.70 -4.11 12.99
N LYS A 270 -16.43 -3.92 12.60
CA LYS A 270 -15.51 -3.01 13.29
C LYS A 270 -15.76 -1.53 12.98
N PHE A 271 -16.19 -1.21 11.77
CA PHE A 271 -16.38 0.16 11.26
C PHE A 271 -17.75 0.33 10.59
N PRO A 272 -18.87 0.19 11.32
CA PRO A 272 -20.22 0.12 10.74
C PRO A 272 -20.66 1.41 10.03
N ASN A 273 -20.07 2.55 10.38
CA ASN A 273 -20.32 3.85 9.74
C ASN A 273 -19.12 4.31 8.88
N GLY A 274 -18.11 3.46 8.73
CA GLY A 274 -16.95 3.73 7.89
C GLY A 274 -17.39 3.84 6.45
N ALA A 275 -17.02 4.92 5.78
CA ALA A 275 -17.67 5.26 4.54
C ALA A 275 -17.25 4.34 3.38
N LEU A 276 -16.02 3.81 3.42
CA LEU A 276 -15.59 2.69 2.56
C LEU A 276 -16.45 1.44 2.77
N MET A 277 -16.81 1.11 4.01
CA MET A 277 -17.60 -0.08 4.32
C MET A 277 -19.02 0.06 3.77
N LEU A 278 -19.64 1.22 4.02
CA LEU A 278 -20.95 1.55 3.46
C LEU A 278 -20.95 1.49 1.93
N PHE A 279 -19.93 2.04 1.28
CA PHE A 279 -19.77 2.00 -0.18
C PHE A 279 -19.75 0.56 -0.71
N TYR A 280 -18.89 -0.31 -0.17
CA TYR A 280 -18.80 -1.69 -0.65
C TYR A 280 -20.01 -2.54 -0.29
N THR A 281 -20.62 -2.35 0.90
CA THR A 281 -21.86 -3.03 1.27
C THR A 281 -22.98 -2.67 0.28
N ALA A 282 -23.11 -1.39 -0.05
CA ALA A 282 -24.13 -0.95 -1.00
C ALA A 282 -23.84 -1.48 -2.42
N ARG A 283 -22.58 -1.53 -2.84
CA ARG A 283 -22.18 -2.11 -4.14
C ARG A 283 -22.52 -3.60 -4.23
N ILE A 284 -22.26 -4.38 -3.18
CA ILE A 284 -22.61 -5.80 -3.11
C ILE A 284 -24.14 -5.95 -3.21
N ALA A 285 -24.90 -5.19 -2.42
CA ALA A 285 -26.37 -5.24 -2.44
C ALA A 285 -26.93 -4.93 -3.83
N LEU A 286 -26.37 -3.93 -4.52
CA LEU A 286 -26.72 -3.58 -5.89
C LEU A 286 -26.49 -4.74 -6.85
N LEU A 287 -25.32 -5.40 -6.80
CA LEU A 287 -25.00 -6.53 -7.67
C LEU A 287 -25.83 -7.79 -7.38
N LYS A 288 -26.39 -7.91 -6.16
CA LYS A 288 -27.38 -8.93 -5.80
C LYS A 288 -28.82 -8.60 -6.23
N GLY A 289 -29.05 -7.42 -6.79
CA GLY A 289 -30.40 -6.94 -7.13
C GLY A 289 -31.23 -6.50 -5.92
N ASN A 290 -30.62 -6.27 -4.76
CA ASN A 290 -31.30 -5.77 -3.58
C ASN A 290 -31.32 -4.24 -3.56
N PHE A 291 -32.27 -3.65 -4.28
CA PHE A 291 -32.40 -2.19 -4.43
C PHE A 291 -32.94 -1.48 -3.19
N THR A 292 -33.49 -2.20 -2.21
CA THR A 292 -33.96 -1.63 -0.94
C THR A 292 -32.83 -1.00 -0.11
N PHE A 293 -31.58 -1.45 -0.33
CA PHE A 293 -30.38 -0.94 0.34
C PHE A 293 -29.86 0.39 -0.25
N VAL A 294 -30.42 0.87 -1.37
CA VAL A 294 -30.02 2.14 -2.01
C VAL A 294 -30.27 3.35 -1.10
N SER A 295 -31.20 3.24 -0.14
CA SER A 295 -31.44 4.31 0.86
C SER A 295 -30.25 4.57 1.80
N ILE A 296 -29.31 3.62 1.94
CA ILE A 296 -28.12 3.77 2.80
C ILE A 296 -27.10 4.76 2.21
N TYR A 297 -27.14 5.03 0.91
CA TYR A 297 -26.37 6.11 0.31
C TYR A 297 -26.71 7.50 0.87
N SER A 298 -27.93 7.71 1.38
CA SER A 298 -28.29 8.99 2.04
C SER A 298 -27.49 9.27 3.32
N LYS A 299 -26.87 8.23 3.92
CA LYS A 299 -25.96 8.37 5.07
C LYS A 299 -24.49 8.46 4.66
N CYS A 300 -24.16 8.09 3.43
CA CYS A 300 -22.80 8.16 2.92
C CYS A 300 -22.53 9.59 2.44
N ASN A 301 -22.16 10.48 3.37
CA ASN A 301 -21.59 11.79 3.07
C ASN A 301 -20.17 11.67 2.46
N ILE A 302 -19.95 10.73 1.55
CA ILE A 302 -18.81 10.80 0.61
C ILE A 302 -19.35 11.34 -0.72
N CYS A 303 -19.81 12.58 -0.66
CA CYS A 303 -19.61 13.52 -1.74
C CYS A 303 -18.98 14.73 -1.07
N LEU A 304 -17.67 14.62 -0.83
CA LEU A 304 -16.74 15.72 -0.59
C LEU A 304 -15.46 15.39 -1.35
#